data_AF-A0A1X0NX59-F1
#
_entry.id   AF-A0A1X0NX59-F1
#
_cell.length_a   1.000
_cell.length_b   1.000
_cell.length_c   1.000
_cell.angle_alpha   90.00
_cell.angle_beta   90.00
_cell.angle_gamma   90.00
#
_symmetry.space_group_name_H-M   'P 1'
#
loop_
_entity.id
_entity.type
_entity.pdbx_description
1 polymer ?
#
loop_
_entity_poly.entity_id
_entity_poly.type
_entity_poly.pdbx_seq_one_letter_code
_entity_poly.pdbx_strand_id
1 'polypeptide(L)'
;VYDSADSLFSGASTVQQAVDRFIATTAPIPDAFDAGAVRRGVATAPVLFSTETICFHPQLGGVANIPLPFSELDCSLLYDKAWKLMGYNDSSGNPSEPGKSIFRFLNSGGYVARVWALKRAFAVYRKVLKIKRLTRQQWKCDQSVWGLVYLWSITQDARMTPDVRIPRGLINLDFHNTFFLLPYITLWGKDFVPWSSTAIADVVAGGRLPFPLFFHMVDKPNATPAILHFNGRGGGTTKTTLWMLRNHTSWYVETKRSAAAFL
;
A
#
# COMPACT_ATOMS: atom_id res chain seq x y z
N VAL A 1 -9.51 -0.28 -5.70
CA VAL A 1 -9.14 0.73 -6.71
C VAL A 1 -7.65 0.60 -6.95
N TYR A 2 -7.22 0.71 -8.20
CA TYR A 2 -5.82 0.64 -8.61
C TYR A 2 -5.63 1.41 -9.92
N ASP A 3 -4.43 1.89 -10.18
CA ASP A 3 -4.08 2.54 -11.44
C ASP A 3 -3.98 1.50 -12.55
N SER A 4 -4.80 1.65 -13.59
CA SER A 4 -5.01 0.58 -14.58
C SER A 4 -3.88 0.47 -15.60
N ALA A 5 -3.11 1.53 -15.84
CA ALA A 5 -2.12 1.58 -16.92
C ALA A 5 -0.80 0.88 -16.55
N ASP A 6 -0.49 0.81 -15.26
CA ASP A 6 0.79 0.36 -14.71
C ASP A 6 0.60 -0.59 -13.51
N SER A 7 -0.53 -1.30 -13.44
CA SER A 7 -0.75 -2.38 -12.47
C SER A 7 -0.93 -3.74 -13.12
N LEU A 8 -0.45 -4.78 -12.46
CA LEU A 8 -0.63 -6.19 -12.83
C LEU A 8 -1.21 -6.97 -11.66
N PHE A 9 -2.16 -7.86 -11.94
CA PHE A 9 -2.63 -8.84 -10.95
C PHE A 9 -1.69 -10.03 -10.87
N SER A 10 -1.38 -10.48 -9.66
CA SER A 10 -0.58 -11.69 -9.45
C SER A 10 -1.36 -12.98 -9.76
N GLY A 11 -2.69 -12.94 -9.69
CA GLY A 11 -3.57 -14.03 -10.11
C GLY A 11 -4.95 -13.95 -9.46
N ALA A 12 -5.95 -14.56 -10.09
CA ALA A 12 -7.35 -14.48 -9.65
C ALA A 12 -7.56 -15.03 -8.22
N SER A 13 -6.98 -16.19 -7.88
CA SER A 13 -7.15 -16.73 -6.53
C SER A 13 -6.36 -15.96 -5.47
N THR A 14 -5.22 -15.32 -5.80
CA THR A 14 -4.51 -14.45 -4.85
C THR A 14 -5.35 -13.21 -4.53
N VAL A 15 -5.97 -12.62 -5.57
CA VAL A 15 -6.93 -11.53 -5.40
C VAL A 15 -8.11 -11.96 -4.53
N GLN A 16 -8.71 -13.12 -4.82
CA GLN A 16 -9.85 -13.63 -4.05
C GLN A 16 -9.48 -13.85 -2.57
N GLN A 17 -8.35 -14.50 -2.29
CA GLN A 17 -7.88 -14.72 -0.91
C GLN A 17 -7.62 -13.43 -0.16
N ALA A 18 -7.00 -12.44 -0.82
CA ALA A 18 -6.76 -11.12 -0.23
C ALA A 18 -8.10 -10.44 0.11
N VAL A 19 -9.06 -10.45 -0.82
CA VAL A 19 -10.41 -9.90 -0.62
C VAL A 19 -11.15 -10.61 0.51
N ASP A 20 -11.15 -11.94 0.54
CA ASP A 20 -11.83 -12.73 1.58
C ASP A 20 -11.25 -12.44 2.95
N ARG A 21 -9.92 -12.38 3.06
CA ARG A 21 -9.23 -11.99 4.30
C ARG A 21 -9.63 -10.57 4.73
N PHE A 22 -9.61 -9.60 3.81
CA PHE A 22 -10.03 -8.24 4.12
C PHE A 22 -11.49 -8.17 4.58
N ILE A 23 -12.39 -8.93 3.93
CA ILE A 23 -13.79 -9.00 4.35
C ILE A 23 -13.91 -9.64 5.74
N ALA A 24 -13.14 -10.67 6.05
CA ALA A 24 -13.18 -11.34 7.35
C ALA A 24 -12.63 -10.48 8.49
N THR A 25 -11.63 -9.62 8.21
CA THR A 25 -10.92 -8.87 9.25
C THR A 25 -11.29 -7.39 9.35
N THR A 26 -12.19 -6.89 8.49
CA THR A 26 -12.65 -5.50 8.53
C THR A 26 -14.09 -5.37 8.99
N ALA A 27 -14.38 -4.29 9.73
CA ALA A 27 -15.72 -3.98 10.18
C ALA A 27 -16.72 -3.87 9.00
N PRO A 28 -17.81 -4.66 9.01
CA PRO A 28 -18.76 -4.70 7.89
C PRO A 28 -19.58 -3.41 7.77
N ILE A 29 -19.81 -2.72 8.89
CA ILE A 29 -20.63 -1.50 9.00
C ILE A 29 -19.99 -0.50 9.97
N PRO A 30 -20.40 0.79 9.94
CA PRO A 30 -19.85 1.82 10.82
C PRO A 30 -19.92 1.49 12.31
N ASP A 31 -21.04 0.91 12.79
CA ASP A 31 -21.25 0.66 14.22
C ASP A 31 -20.36 -0.47 14.77
N ALA A 32 -19.88 -1.35 13.89
CA ALA A 32 -18.95 -2.43 14.23
C ALA A 32 -17.47 -1.99 14.18
N PHE A 33 -17.18 -0.74 13.83
CA PHE A 33 -15.82 -0.25 13.70
C PHE A 33 -15.18 0.05 15.05
N ASP A 34 -14.17 -0.75 15.43
CA ASP A 34 -13.33 -0.53 16.60
C ASP A 34 -11.93 -0.04 16.18
N ALA A 35 -11.68 1.26 16.37
CA ALA A 35 -10.38 1.88 16.14
C ALA A 35 -9.26 1.27 17.00
N GLY A 36 -9.57 0.84 18.22
CA GLY A 36 -8.64 0.19 19.13
C GLY A 36 -8.21 -1.20 18.64
N ALA A 37 -9.15 -1.99 18.12
CA ALA A 37 -8.85 -3.29 17.51
C ALA A 37 -7.92 -3.15 16.30
N VAL A 38 -8.15 -2.15 15.45
CA VAL A 38 -7.25 -1.87 14.31
C VAL A 38 -5.85 -1.49 14.80
N ARG A 39 -5.75 -0.61 15.80
CA ARG A 39 -4.46 -0.20 16.36
C ARG A 39 -3.68 -1.35 16.98
N ARG A 40 -4.36 -2.32 17.60
CA ARG A 40 -3.73 -3.52 18.18
C ARG A 40 -3.39 -4.60 17.13
N GLY A 41 -3.73 -4.38 15.85
CA GLY A 41 -3.53 -5.37 14.79
C GLY A 41 -4.51 -6.56 14.83
N VAL A 42 -5.58 -6.46 15.63
CA VAL A 42 -6.62 -7.50 15.73
C VAL A 42 -7.61 -7.41 14.56
N ALA A 43 -7.87 -6.18 14.09
CA ALA A 43 -8.71 -5.92 12.94
C ALA A 43 -7.93 -5.18 11.84
N THR A 44 -8.34 -5.35 10.60
CA THR A 44 -7.82 -4.58 9.47
C THR A 44 -8.59 -3.27 9.34
N ALA A 45 -7.90 -2.20 8.94
CA ALA A 45 -8.55 -0.92 8.66
C ALA A 45 -9.52 -1.06 7.48
N PRO A 46 -10.73 -0.48 7.56
CA PRO A 46 -11.73 -0.60 6.51
C PRO A 46 -11.41 0.23 5.26
N VAL A 47 -10.35 1.06 5.28
CA VAL A 47 -9.71 1.66 4.11
C VAL A 47 -8.21 1.39 4.21
N LEU A 48 -7.67 0.63 3.27
CA LEU A 48 -6.27 0.20 3.26
C LEU A 48 -5.61 0.70 1.97
N PHE A 49 -4.70 1.66 2.09
CA PHE A 49 -3.93 2.19 0.97
C PHE A 49 -2.68 1.37 0.71
N SER A 50 -2.23 1.37 -0.54
CA SER A 50 -0.92 0.83 -0.91
C SER A 50 0.21 1.60 -0.23
N THR A 51 1.35 0.92 -0.09
CA THR A 51 2.57 1.46 0.51
C THR A 51 3.65 1.65 -0.53
N GLU A 52 4.49 2.66 -0.35
CA GLU A 52 5.71 2.86 -1.13
C GLU A 52 6.94 3.11 -0.25
N THR A 53 8.11 3.06 -0.89
CA THR A 53 9.43 3.18 -0.28
C THR A 53 9.93 4.62 -0.14
N ILE A 54 9.40 5.52 -0.96
CA ILE A 54 9.79 6.93 -0.97
C ILE A 54 8.63 7.80 -0.49
N CYS A 55 8.91 8.83 0.29
CA CYS A 55 7.86 9.76 0.71
C CYS A 55 7.67 10.83 -0.37
N PHE A 56 6.84 10.54 -1.39
CA PHE A 56 6.56 11.49 -2.46
C PHE A 56 5.22 12.22 -2.26
N HIS A 57 5.23 13.26 -1.44
CA HIS A 57 4.05 14.11 -1.22
C HIS A 57 4.38 15.61 -1.37
N PRO A 58 4.70 16.08 -2.58
CA PRO A 58 5.27 17.42 -2.83
C PRO A 58 4.40 18.58 -2.36
N GLN A 59 3.09 18.38 -2.20
CA GLN A 59 2.15 19.44 -1.79
C GLN A 59 1.84 19.45 -0.28
N LEU A 60 2.45 18.56 0.53
CA LEU A 60 2.28 18.59 2.00
C LEU A 60 2.99 19.77 2.65
N GLY A 61 4.11 20.24 2.12
CA GLY A 61 4.89 21.34 2.69
C GLY A 61 4.07 22.61 2.92
N GLY A 62 3.21 22.96 1.95
CA GLY A 62 2.32 24.12 2.07
C GLY A 62 1.34 24.01 3.24
N VAL A 63 0.89 22.79 3.58
CA VAL A 63 -0.02 22.56 4.71
C VAL A 63 0.71 22.46 6.06
N ALA A 64 1.95 21.99 6.04
CA ALA A 64 2.79 21.87 7.23
C ALA A 64 3.51 23.18 7.61
N ASN A 65 3.28 24.28 6.88
CA ASN A 65 4.07 25.53 6.97
C ASN A 65 5.58 25.29 6.81
N ILE A 66 5.97 24.29 6.02
CA ILE A 66 7.37 23.98 5.73
C ILE A 66 7.74 24.77 4.47
N PRO A 67 8.83 25.58 4.51
CA PRO A 67 9.30 26.32 3.34
C PRO A 67 9.55 25.42 2.14
N LEU A 68 9.24 25.91 0.94
CA LEU A 68 9.62 25.23 -0.30
C LEU A 68 11.13 25.45 -0.58
N PRO A 69 11.83 24.45 -1.17
CA PRO A 69 11.31 23.19 -1.70
C PRO A 69 11.04 22.15 -0.61
N PHE A 70 9.87 21.51 -0.67
CA PHE A 70 9.51 20.39 0.20
C PHE A 70 10.14 19.10 -0.32
N SER A 71 11.04 18.51 0.46
CA SER A 71 11.82 17.34 0.06
C SER A 71 11.20 16.02 0.52
N GLU A 72 11.71 14.90 -0.03
CA GLU A 72 11.39 13.54 0.44
C GLU A 72 11.75 13.34 1.92
N LEU A 73 12.80 14.03 2.41
CA LEU A 73 13.21 14.01 3.80
C LEU A 73 12.18 14.72 4.69
N ASP A 74 11.73 15.92 4.31
CA ASP A 74 10.69 16.65 5.05
C ASP A 74 9.40 15.83 5.15
N CYS A 75 9.04 15.17 4.04
CA CYS A 75 7.94 14.24 3.98
C CYS A 75 8.12 13.08 4.95
N SER A 76 9.29 12.44 4.95
CA SER A 76 9.59 11.31 5.84
C SER A 76 9.49 11.72 7.31
N LEU A 77 9.96 12.92 7.66
CA LEU A 77 9.87 13.45 9.03
C LEU A 77 8.42 13.65 9.51
N LEU A 78 7.49 14.01 8.61
CA LEU A 78 6.05 14.09 8.96
C LEU A 78 5.48 12.72 9.30
N TYR A 79 5.84 11.69 8.53
CA TYR A 79 5.44 10.31 8.80
C TYR A 79 6.08 9.77 10.08
N ASP A 80 7.37 10.01 10.32
CA ASP A 80 8.06 9.60 11.53
C ASP A 80 7.40 10.20 12.79
N LYS A 81 6.96 11.46 12.72
CA LYS A 81 6.17 12.07 13.79
C LYS A 81 4.84 11.35 14.01
N ALA A 82 4.16 10.96 12.93
CA ALA A 82 2.91 10.19 13.01
C ALA A 82 3.14 8.78 13.60
N TRP A 83 4.23 8.10 13.24
CA TRP A 83 4.61 6.79 13.77
C TRP A 83 4.89 6.82 15.26
N LYS A 84 5.65 7.82 15.72
CA LYS A 84 5.90 8.05 17.15
C LYS A 84 4.60 8.22 17.94
N LEU A 85 3.62 8.95 17.38
CA LEU A 85 2.30 9.13 18.01
C LEU A 85 1.45 7.86 18.06
N MET A 86 1.76 6.86 17.23
CA MET A 86 1.13 5.54 17.29
C MET A 86 1.86 4.58 18.25
N GLY A 87 2.99 5.01 18.82
CA GLY A 87 3.80 4.20 19.72
C GLY A 87 4.83 3.31 19.01
N TYR A 88 5.04 3.51 17.70
CA TYR A 88 6.14 2.86 16.99
C TYR A 88 7.41 3.65 17.25
N ASN A 89 8.29 3.07 18.07
CA ASN A 89 9.59 3.61 18.44
C ASN A 89 10.71 2.65 18.01
N ASP A 90 11.93 3.17 17.92
CA ASP A 90 13.07 2.44 17.34
C ASP A 90 13.46 1.17 18.11
N SER A 91 12.97 1.00 19.35
CA SER A 91 13.26 -0.16 20.22
C SER A 91 12.74 -1.51 19.71
N SER A 92 11.83 -1.54 18.75
CA SER A 92 11.05 -2.75 18.48
C SER A 92 11.66 -3.89 17.67
N GLY A 93 12.92 -3.98 17.25
CA GLY A 93 13.48 -5.13 16.49
C GLY A 93 12.83 -5.63 15.17
N ASN A 94 11.52 -5.51 14.96
CA ASN A 94 10.76 -6.12 13.87
C ASN A 94 10.71 -5.19 12.65
N PRO A 95 11.37 -5.54 11.53
CA PRO A 95 11.42 -4.70 10.34
C PRO A 95 10.06 -4.58 9.62
N SER A 96 9.11 -5.47 9.91
CA SER A 96 7.75 -5.41 9.34
C SER A 96 6.84 -4.38 10.02
N GLU A 97 7.26 -3.75 11.12
CA GLU A 97 6.44 -2.73 11.76
C GLU A 97 6.29 -1.48 10.89
N PRO A 98 5.14 -0.78 10.93
CA PRO A 98 4.89 0.43 10.16
C PRO A 98 6.02 1.46 10.15
N GLY A 99 6.63 1.73 11.31
CA GLY A 99 7.73 2.69 11.42
C GLY A 99 9.06 2.21 10.83
N LYS A 100 9.24 0.90 10.63
CA LYS A 100 10.51 0.26 10.25
C LYS A 100 10.50 -0.36 8.85
N SER A 101 9.32 -0.71 8.36
CA SER A 101 9.14 -1.24 7.01
C SER A 101 9.64 -0.21 6.00
N ILE A 102 10.43 -0.65 5.02
CA ILE A 102 10.79 0.21 3.89
C ILE A 102 9.53 0.68 3.16
N PHE A 103 8.48 -0.15 3.11
CA PHE A 103 7.16 0.21 2.58
C PHE A 103 6.32 0.84 3.69
N ARG A 104 6.52 2.14 3.92
CA ARG A 104 5.84 2.85 5.01
C ARG A 104 5.11 4.11 4.59
N PHE A 105 5.30 4.62 3.38
CA PHE A 105 4.62 5.83 2.94
C PHE A 105 3.35 5.49 2.18
N LEU A 106 2.32 6.34 2.27
CA LEU A 106 1.09 6.15 1.52
C LEU A 106 1.34 6.35 0.03
N ASN A 107 0.90 5.38 -0.78
CA ASN A 107 0.75 5.56 -2.21
C ASN A 107 -0.74 5.53 -2.59
N SER A 108 -1.19 6.50 -3.41
CA SER A 108 -2.61 6.63 -3.78
C SER A 108 -3.02 5.85 -5.02
N GLY A 109 -2.07 5.28 -5.76
CA GLY A 109 -2.37 4.49 -6.96
C GLY A 109 -2.98 3.13 -6.67
N GLY A 110 -3.17 2.77 -5.39
CA GLY A 110 -3.90 1.57 -4.98
C GLY A 110 -4.54 1.69 -3.60
N TYR A 111 -5.78 1.24 -3.46
CA TYR A 111 -6.41 0.97 -2.16
C TYR A 111 -7.54 -0.05 -2.23
N VAL A 112 -7.78 -0.75 -1.14
CA VAL A 112 -8.97 -1.59 -0.91
C VAL A 112 -9.80 -0.99 0.23
N ALA A 113 -11.13 -1.03 0.11
CA ALA A 113 -11.98 -0.40 1.10
C ALA A 113 -13.36 -1.04 1.22
N ARG A 114 -13.93 -1.00 2.43
CA ARG A 114 -15.37 -1.08 2.63
C ARG A 114 -16.00 0.20 2.12
N VAL A 115 -17.08 0.06 1.33
CA VAL A 115 -17.74 1.21 0.68
C VAL A 115 -18.19 2.27 1.69
N TRP A 116 -18.71 1.88 2.85
CA TRP A 116 -19.14 2.82 3.89
C TRP A 116 -17.97 3.68 4.41
N ALA A 117 -16.82 3.05 4.63
CA ALA A 117 -15.63 3.71 5.15
C ALA A 117 -15.00 4.61 4.08
N LEU A 118 -14.96 4.14 2.83
CA LEU A 118 -14.52 4.93 1.70
C LEU A 118 -15.36 6.19 1.52
N LYS A 119 -16.70 6.10 1.61
CA LYS A 119 -17.58 7.28 1.52
C LYS A 119 -17.24 8.33 2.59
N ARG A 120 -16.98 7.89 3.83
CA ARG A 120 -16.58 8.79 4.93
C ARG A 120 -15.20 9.42 4.68
N ALA A 121 -14.21 8.63 4.27
CA ALA A 121 -12.88 9.13 3.94
C ALA A 121 -12.91 10.10 2.75
N PHE A 122 -13.69 9.78 1.71
CA PHE A 122 -13.81 10.59 0.51
C PHE A 122 -14.53 11.92 0.74
N ALA A 123 -15.48 11.95 1.69
CA ALA A 123 -16.09 13.21 2.11
C ALA A 123 -15.06 14.18 2.72
N VAL A 124 -14.11 13.67 3.50
CA VAL A 124 -13.00 14.47 4.04
C VAL A 124 -12.00 14.84 2.94
N TYR A 125 -11.62 13.90 2.07
CA TYR A 125 -10.78 14.17 0.91
C TYR A 125 -11.31 15.35 0.08
N ARG A 126 -12.62 15.37 -0.23
CA ARG A 126 -13.28 16.47 -0.95
C ARG A 126 -13.23 17.81 -0.22
N LYS A 127 -13.21 17.81 1.11
CA LYS A 127 -13.04 19.03 1.89
C LYS A 127 -11.60 19.52 1.86
N VAL A 128 -10.63 18.62 2.00
CA VAL A 128 -9.21 18.94 1.86
C VAL A 128 -8.91 19.58 0.50
N LEU A 129 -9.49 19.04 -0.58
CA LEU A 129 -9.39 19.63 -1.91
C LEU A 129 -9.86 21.09 -1.99
N LYS A 130 -10.83 21.47 -1.15
CA LYS A 130 -11.40 22.83 -1.11
C LYS A 130 -10.65 23.77 -0.17
N ILE A 131 -9.66 23.30 0.59
CA ILE A 131 -8.86 24.15 1.47
C ILE A 131 -7.96 25.04 0.61
N LYS A 132 -8.51 26.17 0.15
CA LYS A 132 -7.80 27.19 -0.65
C LYS A 132 -6.77 27.95 0.18
N ARG A 133 -6.94 27.98 1.51
CA ARG A 133 -6.23 28.87 2.43
C ARG A 133 -4.79 28.43 2.74
N LEU A 134 -4.45 27.17 2.54
CA LEU A 134 -3.17 26.61 3.00
C LEU A 134 -2.06 26.58 1.95
N THR A 135 -2.33 26.71 0.65
CA THR A 135 -1.28 26.41 -0.35
C THR A 135 -1.07 27.47 -1.43
N ARG A 136 -1.97 28.45 -1.65
CA ARG A 136 -2.03 29.27 -2.89
C ARG A 136 -1.95 28.44 -4.20
N GLN A 137 -1.96 27.11 -4.09
CA GLN A 137 -1.73 26.13 -5.14
C GLN A 137 -2.95 25.21 -5.19
N GLN A 138 -3.48 25.01 -6.38
CA GLN A 138 -4.45 23.94 -6.60
C GLN A 138 -3.77 22.58 -6.32
N TRP A 139 -4.49 21.67 -5.67
CA TRP A 139 -4.05 20.29 -5.53
C TRP A 139 -3.92 19.67 -6.93
N LYS A 140 -2.74 19.15 -7.26
CA LYS A 140 -2.41 18.48 -8.52
C LYS A 140 -2.03 17.00 -8.31
N CYS A 141 -1.72 16.64 -7.07
CA CYS A 141 -1.28 15.32 -6.66
C CYS A 141 -2.29 14.78 -5.64
N ASP A 142 -3.07 13.81 -6.08
CA ASP A 142 -4.03 13.06 -5.25
C ASP A 142 -3.34 12.36 -4.08
N GLN A 143 -2.13 11.82 -4.30
CA GLN A 143 -1.28 11.25 -3.25
C GLN A 143 -1.01 12.24 -2.12
N SER A 144 -0.76 13.52 -2.43
CA SER A 144 -0.54 14.54 -1.40
C SER A 144 -1.81 14.82 -0.59
N VAL A 145 -2.98 14.79 -1.22
CA VAL A 145 -4.28 14.97 -0.53
C VAL A 145 -4.57 13.78 0.37
N TRP A 146 -4.43 12.55 -0.15
CA TRP A 146 -4.65 11.33 0.64
C TRP A 146 -3.63 11.19 1.77
N GLY A 147 -2.37 11.52 1.52
CA GLY A 147 -1.32 11.57 2.54
C GLY A 147 -1.70 12.52 3.68
N LEU A 148 -2.24 13.70 3.36
CA LEU A 148 -2.71 14.63 4.39
C LEU A 148 -3.88 14.06 5.20
N VAL A 149 -4.88 13.50 4.52
CA VAL A 149 -6.05 12.87 5.17
C VAL A 149 -5.58 11.74 6.10
N TYR A 150 -4.63 10.92 5.65
CA TYR A 150 -4.06 9.83 6.43
C TYR A 150 -3.28 10.33 7.65
N LEU A 151 -2.36 11.28 7.47
CA LEU A 151 -1.56 11.86 8.55
C LEU A 151 -2.45 12.57 9.59
N TRP A 152 -3.51 13.26 9.17
CA TRP A 152 -4.49 13.83 10.10
C TRP A 152 -5.29 12.77 10.85
N SER A 153 -5.62 11.65 10.20
CA SER A 153 -6.27 10.53 10.88
C SER A 153 -5.39 9.95 11.98
N ILE A 154 -4.06 9.99 11.83
CA ILE A 154 -3.14 9.55 12.89
C ILE A 154 -2.96 10.64 13.94
N THR A 155 -2.55 11.83 13.52
CA THR A 155 -2.16 12.89 14.44
C THR A 155 -3.32 13.41 15.28
N GLN A 156 -4.57 13.30 14.79
CA GLN A 156 -5.77 13.84 15.45
C GLN A 156 -5.59 15.31 15.86
N ASP A 157 -4.96 16.11 14.99
CA ASP A 157 -4.60 17.51 15.27
C ASP A 157 -5.84 18.33 15.67
N ALA A 158 -5.84 18.79 16.92
CA ALA A 158 -6.93 19.57 17.51
C ALA A 158 -7.13 20.95 16.85
N ARG A 159 -6.18 21.42 16.04
CA ARG A 159 -6.30 22.66 15.27
C ARG A 159 -7.14 22.49 14.01
N MET A 160 -7.35 21.25 13.54
CA MET A 160 -8.16 20.97 12.36
C MET A 160 -9.64 20.98 12.71
N THR A 161 -10.50 21.43 11.81
CA THR A 161 -11.94 21.44 12.05
C THR A 161 -12.46 20.00 12.25
N PRO A 162 -13.44 19.77 13.14
CA PRO A 162 -13.94 18.41 13.43
C PRO A 162 -14.39 17.63 12.19
N ASP A 163 -14.82 18.36 11.16
CA ASP A 163 -15.42 17.83 9.96
C ASP A 163 -14.41 17.28 8.94
N VAL A 164 -13.10 17.44 9.19
CA VAL A 164 -11.98 16.76 8.50
C VAL A 164 -11.26 15.75 9.40
N ARG A 165 -11.70 15.55 10.65
CA ARG A 165 -11.13 14.55 11.55
C ARG A 165 -11.78 13.20 11.29
N ILE A 166 -10.99 12.28 10.75
CA ILE A 166 -11.38 10.88 10.61
C ILE A 166 -10.90 10.11 11.85
N PRO A 167 -11.67 9.15 12.39
CA PRO A 167 -11.18 8.29 13.46
C PRO A 167 -9.86 7.60 13.11
N ARG A 168 -8.96 7.50 14.10
CA ARG A 168 -7.74 6.67 13.98
C ARG A 168 -8.11 5.26 13.53
N GLY A 169 -7.32 4.68 12.63
CA GLY A 169 -7.52 3.32 12.14
C GLY A 169 -8.64 3.14 11.10
N LEU A 170 -9.42 4.19 10.75
CA LEU A 170 -10.34 4.08 9.61
C LEU A 170 -9.56 3.91 8.30
N ILE A 171 -8.47 4.67 8.18
CA ILE A 171 -7.50 4.59 7.10
C ILE A 171 -6.21 4.02 7.66
N ASN A 172 -5.64 3.03 6.96
CA ASN A 172 -4.30 2.53 7.24
C ASN A 172 -3.58 2.14 5.95
N LEU A 173 -2.33 1.71 6.07
CA LEU A 173 -1.53 1.27 4.94
C LEU A 173 -1.37 -0.25 4.93
N ASP A 174 -1.25 -0.83 3.73
CA ASP A 174 -0.97 -2.24 3.49
C ASP A 174 0.50 -2.57 3.80
N PHE A 175 0.87 -2.45 5.08
CA PHE A 175 2.23 -2.72 5.55
C PHE A 175 2.64 -4.17 5.39
N HIS A 176 1.68 -5.10 5.30
CA HIS A 176 1.98 -6.51 5.08
C HIS A 176 2.01 -6.88 3.59
N ASN A 177 1.80 -5.91 2.70
CA ASN A 177 1.76 -6.11 1.25
C ASN A 177 0.87 -7.29 0.87
N THR A 178 -0.33 -7.38 1.46
CA THR A 178 -1.30 -8.44 1.13
C THR A 178 -2.07 -8.11 -0.15
N PHE A 179 -2.28 -6.82 -0.43
CA PHE A 179 -2.95 -6.36 -1.64
C PHE A 179 -1.99 -5.78 -2.65
N PHE A 180 -1.12 -4.88 -2.23
CA PHE A 180 -0.32 -4.06 -3.13
C PHE A 180 1.17 -4.25 -2.89
N LEU A 181 1.93 -4.38 -3.96
CA LEU A 181 3.38 -4.27 -3.94
C LEU A 181 3.85 -3.26 -4.98
N LEU A 182 4.63 -2.29 -4.54
CA LEU A 182 5.24 -1.27 -5.39
C LEU A 182 6.76 -1.51 -5.42
N PRO A 183 7.33 -2.10 -6.49
CA PRO A 183 8.74 -2.45 -6.55
C PRO A 183 9.65 -1.27 -6.93
N TYR A 184 9.16 -0.04 -6.85
CA TYR A 184 9.98 1.13 -7.15
C TYR A 184 11.15 1.18 -6.14
N ILE A 185 12.37 1.33 -6.67
CA ILE A 185 13.66 1.35 -5.96
C ILE A 185 14.03 0.11 -5.10
N THR A 186 13.27 -0.99 -5.17
CA THR A 186 13.60 -2.25 -4.48
C THR A 186 14.61 -3.10 -5.24
N LEU A 187 15.48 -3.83 -4.56
CA LEU A 187 16.57 -4.61 -5.15
C LEU A 187 16.33 -6.13 -5.07
N TRP A 188 16.56 -6.82 -6.18
CA TRP A 188 16.62 -8.28 -6.21
C TRP A 188 17.87 -8.80 -5.49
N GLY A 189 17.74 -9.89 -4.75
CA GLY A 189 18.77 -10.46 -3.87
C GLY A 189 18.87 -9.79 -2.49
N LYS A 190 18.24 -8.62 -2.31
CA LYS A 190 18.21 -7.89 -1.03
C LYS A 190 16.80 -7.71 -0.47
N ASP A 191 15.89 -7.13 -1.24
CA ASP A 191 14.52 -6.86 -0.81
C ASP A 191 13.56 -7.95 -1.32
N PHE A 192 13.85 -8.48 -2.51
CA PHE A 192 13.17 -9.64 -3.10
C PHE A 192 14.15 -10.74 -3.43
N VAL A 193 13.84 -11.97 -3.04
CA VAL A 193 14.65 -13.14 -3.37
C VAL A 193 13.79 -14.09 -4.19
N PRO A 194 14.21 -14.45 -5.42
CA PRO A 194 13.47 -15.39 -6.24
C PRO A 194 13.41 -16.77 -5.56
N TRP A 195 12.31 -17.48 -5.75
CA TRP A 195 12.23 -18.90 -5.46
C TRP A 195 13.18 -19.67 -6.38
N SER A 196 13.68 -20.82 -5.93
CA SER A 196 14.50 -21.68 -6.78
C SER A 196 13.69 -22.14 -8.00
N SER A 197 14.36 -22.31 -9.14
CA SER A 197 13.74 -22.81 -10.37
C SER A 197 13.08 -24.18 -10.19
N THR A 198 13.60 -25.01 -9.28
CA THR A 198 13.03 -26.31 -8.90
C THR A 198 11.69 -26.16 -8.18
N ALA A 199 11.56 -25.18 -7.28
CA ALA A 199 10.30 -24.91 -6.58
C ALA A 199 9.20 -24.43 -7.55
N ILE A 200 9.56 -23.72 -8.62
CA ILE A 200 8.63 -23.29 -9.67
C ILE A 200 8.13 -24.50 -10.48
N ALA A 201 9.03 -25.43 -10.85
CA ALA A 201 8.66 -26.66 -11.56
C ALA A 201 7.71 -27.55 -10.75
N ASP A 202 7.96 -27.69 -9.44
CA ASP A 202 7.11 -28.49 -8.53
C ASP A 202 5.71 -27.87 -8.33
N VAL A 203 5.63 -26.53 -8.25
CA VAL A 203 4.36 -25.78 -8.18
C VAL A 203 3.56 -25.94 -9.47
N VAL A 204 4.22 -25.86 -10.63
CA VAL A 204 3.60 -26.01 -11.95
C VAL A 204 3.13 -27.46 -12.16
N ALA A 205 3.94 -28.45 -11.79
CA ALA A 205 3.60 -29.87 -11.89
C ALA A 205 2.46 -30.27 -10.93
N GLY A 206 2.32 -29.60 -9.79
CA GLY A 206 1.26 -29.85 -8.81
C GLY A 206 -0.10 -29.25 -9.14
N GLY A 207 -0.28 -28.56 -10.28
CA GLY A 207 -1.58 -28.01 -10.71
C GLY A 207 -2.16 -26.92 -9.80
N ARG A 208 -1.37 -26.39 -8.86
CA ARG A 208 -1.85 -25.40 -7.89
C ARG A 208 -1.85 -24.00 -8.50
N LEU A 209 -2.98 -23.66 -9.09
CA LEU A 209 -3.42 -22.26 -9.14
C LEU A 209 -3.73 -21.79 -7.70
N PRO A 210 -3.49 -20.50 -7.38
CA PRO A 210 -2.94 -19.46 -8.22
C PRO A 210 -1.42 -19.46 -8.20
N PHE A 211 -0.83 -18.99 -9.31
CA PHE A 211 0.59 -18.72 -9.47
C PHE A 211 1.17 -18.04 -8.21
N PRO A 212 2.00 -18.74 -7.42
CA PRO A 212 2.65 -18.11 -6.30
C PRO A 212 3.58 -17.02 -6.84
N LEU A 213 3.76 -15.97 -6.06
CA LEU A 213 4.86 -15.04 -6.30
C LEU A 213 6.13 -15.89 -6.35
N PHE A 214 6.85 -15.85 -7.47
CA PHE A 214 8.11 -16.58 -7.64
C PHE A 214 9.25 -15.92 -6.85
N PHE A 215 8.92 -15.11 -5.84
CA PHE A 215 9.85 -14.43 -4.98
C PHE A 215 9.24 -14.27 -3.59
N HIS A 216 10.11 -14.22 -2.58
CA HIS A 216 9.73 -13.80 -1.24
C HIS A 216 10.31 -12.42 -0.94
N MET A 217 9.60 -11.67 -0.09
CA MET A 217 10.08 -10.42 0.47
C MET A 217 10.89 -10.74 1.72
N VAL A 218 12.15 -10.31 1.78
CA VAL A 218 13.12 -10.74 2.81
C VAL A 218 12.63 -10.49 4.24
N ASP A 219 11.97 -9.37 4.48
CA ASP A 219 11.45 -9.00 5.81
C ASP A 219 9.95 -9.25 5.99
N LYS A 220 9.27 -9.83 4.98
CA LYS A 220 7.82 -10.07 4.97
C LYS A 220 7.52 -11.47 4.43
N PRO A 221 7.83 -12.54 5.19
CA PRO A 221 7.68 -13.91 4.71
C PRO A 221 6.22 -14.30 4.39
N ASN A 222 5.24 -13.57 4.94
CA ASN A 222 3.82 -13.79 4.71
C ASN A 222 3.19 -12.85 3.66
N ALA A 223 4.01 -12.02 2.99
CA ALA A 223 3.50 -11.11 1.97
C ALA A 223 2.97 -11.90 0.76
N THR A 224 1.76 -11.54 0.33
CA THR A 224 1.05 -12.20 -0.77
C THR A 224 0.36 -11.18 -1.68
N PRO A 225 1.10 -10.17 -2.21
CA PRO A 225 0.50 -9.08 -2.97
C PRO A 225 -0.37 -9.59 -4.13
N ALA A 226 -1.66 -9.21 -4.08
CA ALA A 226 -2.64 -9.46 -5.13
C ALA A 226 -2.39 -8.60 -6.39
N ILE A 227 -1.79 -7.42 -6.21
CA ILE A 227 -1.59 -6.38 -7.23
C ILE A 227 -0.15 -5.88 -7.13
N LEU A 228 0.53 -5.85 -8.26
CA LEU A 228 1.84 -5.26 -8.46
C LEU A 228 1.65 -3.93 -9.18
N HIS A 229 2.11 -2.83 -8.60
CA HIS A 229 1.90 -1.48 -9.13
C HIS A 229 3.25 -0.85 -9.47
N PHE A 230 3.46 -0.52 -10.76
CA PHE A 230 4.74 -0.06 -11.32
C PHE A 230 4.77 1.46 -11.48
N ASN A 231 4.51 2.16 -10.37
CA ASN A 231 4.50 3.61 -10.34
C ASN A 231 5.87 4.24 -10.64
N GLY A 232 5.84 5.49 -11.09
CA GLY A 232 7.03 6.31 -11.28
C GLY A 232 7.78 6.07 -12.60
N ARG A 233 9.01 6.57 -12.70
CA ARG A 233 9.85 6.32 -13.88
C ARG A 233 10.39 4.91 -13.78
N GLY A 234 9.99 4.03 -14.70
CA GLY A 234 10.47 2.65 -14.80
C GLY A 234 11.95 2.51 -15.16
N GLY A 235 12.86 3.12 -14.40
CA GLY A 235 14.30 2.96 -14.51
C GLY A 235 14.82 1.88 -13.56
N GLY A 236 15.88 1.17 -13.95
CA GLY A 236 16.57 0.21 -13.10
C GLY A 236 15.69 -0.94 -12.60
N THR A 237 15.28 -0.86 -11.33
CA THR A 237 14.61 -1.95 -10.60
C THR A 237 13.21 -2.25 -11.08
N THR A 238 12.42 -1.25 -11.47
CA THR A 238 11.08 -1.46 -12.04
C THR A 238 11.17 -2.21 -13.37
N LYS A 239 12.14 -1.87 -14.22
CA LYS A 239 12.41 -2.57 -15.49
C LYS A 239 12.87 -4.00 -15.27
N THR A 240 13.84 -4.21 -14.36
CA THR A 240 14.31 -5.55 -14.00
C THR A 240 13.19 -6.38 -13.39
N THR A 241 12.38 -5.81 -12.51
CA THR A 241 11.23 -6.49 -11.90
C THR A 241 10.18 -6.84 -12.95
N LEU A 242 9.81 -5.90 -13.84
CA LEU A 242 8.92 -6.19 -14.97
C LEU A 242 9.49 -7.27 -15.89
N TRP A 243 10.80 -7.26 -16.16
CA TRP A 243 11.45 -8.29 -16.98
C TRP A 243 11.42 -9.67 -16.30
N MET A 244 11.75 -9.73 -15.01
CA MET A 244 11.65 -10.95 -14.19
C MET A 244 10.21 -11.46 -14.15
N LEU A 245 9.24 -10.59 -13.84
CA LEU A 245 7.83 -10.93 -13.82
C LEU A 245 7.35 -11.38 -15.21
N ARG A 246 7.75 -10.73 -16.30
CA ARG A 246 7.36 -11.13 -17.65
C ARG A 246 7.80 -12.56 -17.97
N ASN A 247 8.97 -12.99 -17.47
CA ASN A 247 9.48 -14.34 -17.70
C ASN A 247 8.86 -15.40 -16.75
N HIS A 248 8.18 -14.97 -15.68
CA HIS A 248 7.75 -15.85 -14.58
C HIS A 248 6.29 -15.66 -14.12
N THR A 249 5.51 -14.81 -14.79
CA THR A 249 4.08 -14.59 -14.50
C THR A 249 3.17 -15.40 -15.42
N SER A 250 1.93 -15.58 -14.94
CA SER A 250 0.84 -16.31 -15.57
C SER A 250 0.65 -16.05 -17.07
N TRP A 251 0.88 -14.83 -17.57
CA TRP A 251 0.66 -14.50 -18.97
C TRP A 251 1.67 -15.17 -19.93
N TYR A 252 2.92 -15.33 -19.53
CA TYR A 252 3.92 -16.05 -20.34
C TYR A 252 3.67 -17.56 -20.28
N VAL A 253 3.23 -18.08 -19.14
CA VAL A 253 2.89 -19.50 -18.97
C VAL A 253 1.57 -19.86 -19.68
N GLU A 254 0.56 -19.00 -19.64
CA GLU A 254 -0.72 -19.19 -20.35
C GLU A 254 -0.55 -19.10 -21.87
N THR A 255 0.25 -18.16 -22.37
CA THR A 255 0.56 -18.09 -23.81
C THR A 255 1.45 -19.24 -24.30
N LYS A 256 1.99 -20.04 -23.37
CA LYS A 256 2.79 -21.25 -23.64
C LYS A 256 2.10 -22.54 -23.18
N ARG A 257 0.85 -22.48 -22.72
CA ARG A 257 0.07 -23.69 -22.38
C ARG A 257 -0.19 -24.50 -23.65
N SER A 258 0.08 -25.81 -23.57
CA SER A 258 -0.45 -26.77 -24.53
C SER A 258 -1.92 -27.07 -24.18
N ALA A 259 -2.71 -27.49 -25.17
CA ALA A 259 -4.12 -27.82 -24.98
C ALA A 259 -4.37 -28.89 -23.90
N ALA A 260 -3.38 -29.74 -23.61
CA ALA A 260 -3.42 -30.77 -22.57
C ALA A 260 -3.43 -30.22 -21.14
N ALA A 261 -3.04 -28.96 -20.90
CA ALA A 261 -3.02 -28.36 -19.57
C ALA A 261 -4.38 -27.74 -19.15
N PHE A 262 -5.41 -27.90 -19.99
CA PHE A 262 -6.79 -27.46 -19.75
C PHE A 262 -7.76 -28.61 -19.42
N LEU A 263 -7.28 -29.86 -19.44
CA LEU A 263 -8.01 -31.08 -19.05
C LEU A 263 -7.52 -31.56 -17.69
#